data_AF-A0AAD9M7P4-F1
#
_entry.id   AF-A0AAD9M7P4-F1
#
_cell.length_a   1.000
_cell.length_b   1.000
_cell.length_c   1.000
_cell.angle_alpha   90.00
_cell.angle_beta   90.00
_cell.angle_gamma   90.00
#
_symmetry.space_group_name_H-M   'P 1'
#
loop_
_entity.id
_entity.type
_entity.pdbx_description
1 polymer ?
#
loop_
_entity_poly.entity_id
_entity_poly.type
_entity_poly.pdbx_seq_one_letter_code
_entity_poly.pdbx_strand_id
1 'polypeptide(L)'
;MKGRNWSPAGARRRGLKSFAARLSLRILAVASIVFMYHVLELHFRYREAMRLKYLPTVFGNLSERDEALLAGTGWEPGADATNAERRALLDNRRHWKRLGKGREGETFTFNDTVIKVYDEESSPFRNCMPSTGGPPRRWPTEIPASLVMGGREGSSSSSSSPPGDDPNKEMFVPVKDYFLAAADPLQPPKWHLVTPFLKSGTLKNLAKKLHAVFGWRWSLASAVERELRVGAKEGAGKFWGATWLLGIPVGACRAA
;
A
#
# COMPACT_ATOMS: atom_id res chain seq x y z
N MET A 1 24.37 72.57 57.19
CA MET A 1 24.13 72.50 55.74
C MET A 1 24.77 71.22 55.20
N LYS A 2 24.00 70.27 54.67
CA LYS A 2 24.49 69.00 54.10
C LYS A 2 23.99 68.92 52.66
N GLY A 3 24.89 69.18 51.70
CA GLY A 3 24.58 69.19 50.27
C GLY A 3 24.25 67.79 49.77
N ARG A 4 23.06 67.61 49.20
CA ARG A 4 22.67 66.39 48.49
C ARG A 4 23.07 66.53 47.03
N ASN A 5 24.13 65.83 46.62
CA ASN A 5 24.47 65.65 45.22
C ASN A 5 23.45 64.73 44.56
N TRP A 6 22.75 65.25 43.56
CA TRP A 6 21.93 64.48 42.63
C TRP A 6 22.76 64.14 41.39
N SER A 7 22.91 62.86 41.08
CA SER A 7 23.47 62.39 39.80
C SER A 7 22.36 61.78 38.94
N PRO A 8 22.03 62.34 37.76
CA PRO A 8 21.04 61.76 36.86
C PRO A 8 21.72 60.79 35.89
N ALA A 9 22.03 59.57 36.35
CA ALA A 9 22.65 58.55 35.50
C ALA A 9 21.89 57.22 35.54
N GLY A 10 20.59 57.24 35.27
CA GLY A 10 19.74 56.02 35.35
C GLY A 10 18.73 55.80 34.22
N ALA A 11 18.65 56.68 33.23
CA ALA A 11 17.54 56.65 32.25
C ALA A 11 17.86 55.95 30.92
N ARG A 12 19.12 55.94 30.44
CA ARG A 12 19.44 55.47 29.06
C ARG A 12 19.47 53.96 28.85
N ARG A 13 19.64 53.12 29.88
CA ARG A 13 19.74 51.65 29.71
C ARG A 13 18.40 50.90 29.64
N ARG A 14 17.27 51.54 29.99
CA ARG A 14 15.94 50.89 29.96
C ARG A 14 15.27 50.91 28.58
N GLY A 15 15.58 51.89 27.73
CA GLY A 15 14.99 52.04 26.39
C GLY A 15 15.45 50.99 25.36
N LEU A 16 16.75 50.67 25.34
CA LEU A 16 17.30 49.68 24.39
C LEU A 16 16.77 48.25 24.63
N LYS A 17 16.57 47.85 25.90
CA LYS A 17 15.99 46.53 26.22
C LYS A 17 14.54 46.41 25.73
N SER A 18 13.76 47.49 25.83
CA SER A 18 12.39 47.55 25.32
C SER A 18 12.32 47.56 23.78
N PHE A 19 13.29 48.20 23.10
CA PHE A 19 13.35 48.21 21.65
C PHE A 19 13.80 46.85 21.09
N ALA A 20 14.86 46.25 21.67
CA ALA A 20 15.33 44.92 21.29
C ALA A 20 14.27 43.84 21.55
N ALA A 21 13.52 43.91 22.65
CA ALA A 21 12.42 42.99 22.94
C ALA A 21 11.23 43.14 21.96
N ARG A 22 10.91 44.37 21.54
CA ARG A 22 9.88 44.61 20.52
C ARG A 22 10.32 44.12 19.14
N LEU A 23 11.60 44.28 18.79
CA LEU A 23 12.16 43.78 17.54
C LEU A 23 12.21 42.25 17.53
N SER A 24 12.65 41.60 18.62
CA SER A 24 12.68 40.14 18.71
C SER A 24 11.27 39.54 18.64
N LEU A 25 10.28 40.14 19.28
CA LEU A 25 8.88 39.71 19.17
C LEU A 25 8.37 39.79 17.72
N ARG A 26 8.71 40.86 16.99
CA ARG A 26 8.34 41.01 15.58
C ARG A 26 9.03 39.95 14.71
N ILE A 27 10.31 39.68 14.92
CA ILE A 27 11.04 38.65 14.19
C ILE A 27 10.43 37.27 14.47
N LEU A 28 10.12 36.96 15.72
CA LEU A 28 9.46 35.70 16.10
C LEU A 28 8.07 35.57 15.48
N ALA A 29 7.29 36.65 15.44
CA ALA A 29 5.99 36.67 14.78
C ALA A 29 6.11 36.38 13.28
N VAL A 30 7.04 37.04 12.59
CA VAL A 30 7.28 36.80 11.15
C VAL A 30 7.78 35.36 10.91
N ALA A 31 8.73 34.89 11.72
CA ALA A 31 9.22 33.52 11.63
C ALA A 31 8.11 32.49 11.86
N SER A 32 7.21 32.75 12.81
CA SER A 32 6.05 31.90 13.09
C SER A 32 5.08 31.86 11.90
N ILE A 33 4.82 32.99 11.26
CA ILE A 33 3.96 33.06 10.05
C ILE A 33 4.59 32.27 8.90
N VAL A 34 5.89 32.45 8.65
CA VAL A 34 6.62 31.72 7.61
C VAL A 34 6.61 30.22 7.89
N PHE A 35 6.85 29.82 9.14
CA PHE A 35 6.81 28.42 9.56
C PHE A 35 5.40 27.83 9.38
N MET A 36 4.35 28.54 9.78
CA MET A 36 2.95 28.14 9.58
C MET A 36 2.64 27.92 8.09
N TYR A 37 3.04 28.86 7.23
CA TYR A 37 2.86 28.71 5.79
C TYR A 37 3.57 27.48 5.24
N HIS A 38 4.81 27.23 5.69
CA HIS A 38 5.57 26.06 5.27
C HIS A 38 4.91 24.75 5.73
N VAL A 39 4.41 24.68 6.97
CA VAL A 39 3.69 23.52 7.49
C VAL A 39 2.39 23.27 6.70
N LEU A 40 1.64 24.32 6.37
CA LEU A 40 0.44 24.20 5.54
C LEU A 40 0.77 23.71 4.12
N GLU A 41 1.81 24.28 3.50
CA GLU A 41 2.29 23.85 2.18
C GLU A 41 2.70 22.37 2.17
N LEU A 42 3.48 21.95 3.18
CA LEU A 42 3.84 20.53 3.36
C LEU A 42 2.60 19.67 3.55
N HIS A 43 1.65 20.12 4.37
CA HIS A 43 0.40 19.39 4.60
C HIS A 43 -0.35 19.14 3.30
N PHE A 44 -0.61 20.18 2.50
CA PHE A 44 -1.32 20.04 1.24
C PHE A 44 -0.55 19.17 0.24
N ARG A 45 0.76 19.35 0.10
CA ARG A 45 1.59 18.52 -0.79
C ARG A 45 1.55 17.05 -0.41
N TYR A 46 1.75 16.72 0.86
CA TYR A 46 1.74 15.33 1.31
C TYR A 46 0.34 14.73 1.28
N ARG A 47 -0.70 15.51 1.58
CA ARG A 47 -2.08 15.05 1.48
C ARG A 47 -2.44 14.73 0.03
N GLU A 48 -2.02 15.56 -0.92
CA GLU A 48 -2.22 15.30 -2.35
C GLU A 48 -1.42 14.07 -2.82
N ALA A 49 -0.17 13.93 -2.39
CA ALA A 49 0.62 12.74 -2.69
C ALA A 49 -0.02 11.46 -2.14
N MET A 50 -0.60 11.51 -0.93
CA MET A 50 -1.37 10.40 -0.36
C MET A 50 -2.66 10.15 -1.13
N ARG A 51 -3.38 11.19 -1.55
CA ARG A 51 -4.57 11.06 -2.40
C ARG A 51 -4.23 10.32 -3.69
N LEU A 52 -3.22 10.80 -4.42
CA LEU A 52 -2.75 10.19 -5.67
C LEU A 52 -2.32 8.73 -5.47
N LYS A 53 -1.61 8.45 -4.38
CA LYS A 53 -1.22 7.08 -4.03
C LYS A 53 -2.45 6.18 -3.85
N TYR A 54 -3.49 6.63 -3.17
CA TYR A 54 -4.68 5.83 -2.87
C TYR A 54 -5.82 5.97 -3.90
N LEU A 55 -5.56 6.59 -5.05
CA LEU A 55 -6.50 6.56 -6.16
C LEU A 55 -6.72 5.14 -6.68
N PRO A 56 -7.94 4.82 -7.18
CA PRO A 56 -8.19 3.58 -7.89
C PRO A 56 -7.20 3.40 -9.04
N THR A 57 -6.74 2.17 -9.20
CA THR A 57 -5.91 1.77 -10.33
C THR A 57 -6.82 1.58 -11.54
N VAL A 58 -6.61 2.41 -12.56
CA VAL A 58 -7.35 2.34 -13.82
C VAL A 58 -6.56 1.48 -14.80
N PHE A 59 -7.20 0.41 -15.29
CA PHE A 59 -6.64 -0.42 -16.35
C PHE A 59 -7.17 0.10 -17.69
N GLY A 60 -6.37 0.93 -18.36
CA GLY A 60 -6.84 1.70 -19.53
C GLY A 60 -6.90 0.94 -20.86
N ASN A 61 -6.34 -0.27 -20.94
CA ASN A 61 -6.30 -1.07 -22.16
C ASN A 61 -6.53 -2.55 -21.80
N LEU A 62 -7.78 -2.89 -21.53
CA LEU A 62 -8.20 -4.26 -21.23
C LEU A 62 -8.76 -4.91 -22.49
N SER A 63 -8.48 -6.21 -22.65
CA SER A 63 -9.22 -7.02 -23.62
C SER A 63 -10.63 -7.29 -23.10
N GLU A 64 -11.59 -7.56 -23.99
CA GLU A 64 -12.96 -7.93 -23.60
C GLU A 64 -12.98 -9.14 -22.63
N ARG A 65 -12.05 -10.08 -22.83
CA ARG A 65 -11.85 -11.23 -21.93
C ARG A 65 -11.41 -10.79 -20.53
N ASP A 66 -10.47 -9.85 -20.43
CA ASP A 66 -10.00 -9.35 -19.14
C ASP A 66 -11.08 -8.50 -18.45
N GLU A 67 -11.86 -7.71 -19.20
CA GLU A 67 -13.02 -6.98 -18.66
C GLU A 67 -14.06 -7.94 -18.08
N ALA A 68 -14.43 -8.99 -18.81
CA ALA A 68 -15.35 -10.02 -18.34
C ALA A 68 -14.81 -10.75 -17.11
N LEU A 69 -13.50 -11.03 -17.06
CA LEU A 69 -12.84 -11.64 -15.91
C LEU A 69 -12.92 -10.76 -14.65
N LEU A 70 -12.69 -9.46 -14.80
CA LEU A 70 -12.77 -8.49 -13.69
C LEU A 70 -14.23 -8.20 -13.26
N ALA A 71 -15.18 -8.32 -14.16
CA ALA A 71 -16.61 -8.17 -13.88
C ALA A 71 -17.25 -9.42 -13.24
N GLY A 72 -16.58 -10.58 -13.30
CA GLY A 72 -17.10 -11.84 -12.78
C GLY A 72 -17.34 -11.82 -11.26
N THR A 73 -18.37 -12.55 -10.80
CA THR A 73 -18.81 -12.62 -9.39
C THR A 73 -18.25 -13.83 -8.62
N GLY A 74 -17.29 -14.58 -9.19
CA GLY A 74 -16.75 -15.81 -8.59
C GLY A 74 -16.02 -15.67 -7.24
N TRP A 75 -15.90 -14.44 -6.73
CA TRP A 75 -15.28 -14.07 -5.47
C TRP A 75 -16.26 -13.92 -4.30
N GLU A 76 -17.57 -13.99 -4.54
CA GLU A 76 -18.59 -13.71 -3.52
C GLU A 76 -18.52 -14.67 -2.32
N PRO A 77 -18.77 -14.17 -1.09
CA PRO A 77 -18.87 -15.02 0.10
C PRO A 77 -20.04 -16.00 -0.08
N GLY A 78 -19.74 -17.29 -0.28
CA GLY A 78 -20.75 -18.33 -0.56
C GLY A 78 -20.51 -19.11 -1.85
N ALA A 79 -19.71 -18.59 -2.79
CA ALA A 79 -19.22 -19.36 -3.94
C ALA A 79 -18.32 -20.54 -3.51
N ASP A 80 -17.90 -20.57 -2.25
CA ASP A 80 -17.14 -21.67 -1.62
C ASP A 80 -17.94 -22.98 -1.60
N ALA A 81 -19.28 -22.90 -1.68
CA ALA A 81 -20.16 -24.06 -1.78
C ALA A 81 -19.98 -24.84 -3.10
N THR A 82 -19.55 -24.16 -4.16
CA THR A 82 -19.42 -24.76 -5.51
C THR A 82 -17.99 -25.08 -5.89
N ASN A 83 -16.99 -24.52 -5.20
CA ASN A 83 -15.56 -24.75 -5.49
C ASN A 83 -14.93 -25.70 -4.44
N ALA A 84 -14.73 -26.96 -4.84
CA ALA A 84 -14.15 -28.00 -3.98
C ALA A 84 -12.70 -27.72 -3.56
N GLU A 85 -11.89 -27.14 -4.44
CA GLU A 85 -10.49 -26.79 -4.14
C GLU A 85 -10.42 -25.68 -3.09
N ARG A 86 -11.27 -24.66 -3.24
CA ARG A 86 -11.37 -23.57 -2.27
C ARG A 86 -11.81 -24.07 -0.89
N ARG A 87 -12.81 -24.96 -0.84
CA ARG A 87 -13.22 -25.59 0.41
C ARG A 87 -12.08 -26.37 1.05
N ALA A 88 -11.39 -27.21 0.28
CA ALA A 88 -10.24 -27.95 0.77
C ALA A 88 -9.12 -27.04 1.32
N LEU A 89 -8.87 -25.90 0.67
CA LEU A 89 -7.94 -24.88 1.17
C LEU A 89 -8.39 -24.32 2.53
N LEU A 90 -9.65 -23.93 2.64
CA LEU A 90 -10.22 -23.31 3.84
C LEU A 90 -10.32 -24.29 5.01
N ASP A 91 -10.76 -25.52 4.78
CA ASP A 91 -10.89 -26.56 5.81
C ASP A 91 -9.52 -26.93 6.41
N ASN A 92 -8.46 -26.80 5.61
CA ASN A 92 -7.09 -27.08 6.02
C ASN A 92 -6.31 -25.84 6.48
N ARG A 93 -6.99 -24.74 6.85
CA ARG A 93 -6.35 -23.49 7.29
C ARG A 93 -5.35 -23.68 8.44
N ARG A 94 -5.57 -24.64 9.33
CA ARG A 94 -4.65 -24.98 10.44
C ARG A 94 -3.30 -25.54 9.97
N HIS A 95 -3.26 -26.11 8.75
CA HIS A 95 -2.05 -26.67 8.15
C HIS A 95 -1.29 -25.66 7.28
N TRP A 96 -1.81 -24.44 7.13
CA TRP A 96 -1.14 -23.40 6.36
C TRP A 96 0.16 -22.99 7.03
N LYS A 97 1.27 -23.09 6.30
CA LYS A 97 2.58 -22.66 6.78
C LYS A 97 2.83 -21.22 6.38
N ARG A 98 3.10 -20.35 7.36
CA ARG A 98 3.43 -18.95 7.10
C ARG A 98 4.74 -18.83 6.31
N LEU A 99 4.70 -18.11 5.19
CA LEU A 99 5.87 -17.79 4.35
C LEU A 99 6.45 -16.42 4.65
N GLY A 100 5.59 -15.45 4.97
CA GLY A 100 6.03 -14.08 5.25
C GLY A 100 4.88 -13.13 5.53
N LYS A 101 5.24 -11.91 5.92
CA LYS A 101 4.32 -10.80 6.12
C LYS A 101 4.77 -9.63 5.28
N GLY A 102 3.88 -9.17 4.41
CA GLY A 102 4.05 -7.94 3.67
C GLY A 102 3.33 -6.78 4.36
N ARG A 103 3.34 -5.63 3.69
CA ARG A 103 2.60 -4.46 4.17
C ARG A 103 1.10 -4.69 4.14
N GLU A 104 0.58 -5.24 3.05
CA GLU A 104 -0.86 -5.31 2.77
C GLU A 104 -1.48 -6.66 3.18
N GLY A 105 -0.74 -7.51 3.89
CA GLY A 105 -1.22 -8.83 4.26
C GLY A 105 -0.13 -9.83 4.60
N GLU A 106 -0.58 -11.05 4.89
CA GLU A 106 0.26 -12.20 5.22
C GLU A 106 0.19 -13.25 4.13
N THR A 107 1.26 -14.03 3.98
CA THR A 107 1.37 -15.04 2.94
C THR A 107 1.67 -16.39 3.56
N PHE A 108 0.97 -17.41 3.09
CA PHE A 108 1.03 -18.78 3.56
C PHE A 108 1.25 -19.73 2.38
N THR A 109 1.60 -20.98 2.69
CA THR A 109 1.68 -22.07 1.71
C THR A 109 0.97 -23.31 2.21
N PHE A 110 0.34 -24.01 1.28
CA PHE A 110 -0.32 -25.29 1.48
C PHE A 110 -0.44 -26.03 0.14
N ASN A 111 -0.12 -27.32 0.08
CA ASN A 111 -0.23 -28.17 -1.12
C ASN A 111 0.25 -27.52 -2.43
N ASP A 112 1.52 -27.08 -2.48
CA ASP A 112 2.12 -26.42 -3.66
C ASP A 112 1.38 -25.15 -4.14
N THR A 113 0.60 -24.53 -3.26
CA THR A 113 -0.01 -23.22 -3.47
C THR A 113 0.51 -22.18 -2.48
N VAL A 114 0.38 -20.92 -2.85
CA VAL A 114 0.60 -19.74 -2.03
C VAL A 114 -0.74 -19.06 -1.81
N ILE A 115 -1.05 -18.78 -0.56
CA ILE A 115 -2.26 -18.09 -0.16
C ILE A 115 -1.84 -16.75 0.45
N LYS A 116 -2.21 -15.65 -0.20
CA LYS A 116 -2.05 -14.31 0.35
C LYS A 116 -3.37 -13.84 0.94
N VAL A 117 -3.36 -13.53 2.23
CA VAL A 117 -4.50 -12.99 2.98
C VAL A 117 -4.27 -11.50 3.17
N TYR A 118 -5.13 -10.67 2.61
CA TYR A 118 -5.00 -9.22 2.69
C TYR A 118 -5.58 -8.65 3.98
N ASP A 119 -5.02 -7.54 4.42
CA ASP A 119 -5.40 -6.87 5.64
C ASP A 119 -5.68 -5.38 5.40
N GLU A 120 -6.96 -5.02 5.36
CA GLU A 120 -7.40 -3.66 5.02
C GLU A 120 -6.98 -2.62 6.08
N GLU A 121 -6.78 -3.04 7.33
CA GLU A 121 -6.32 -2.19 8.42
C GLU A 121 -4.93 -1.60 8.16
N SER A 122 -4.06 -2.38 7.52
CA SER A 122 -2.67 -2.01 7.24
C SER A 122 -2.52 -1.07 6.04
N SER A 123 -3.39 -1.24 5.03
CA SER A 123 -3.40 -0.49 3.79
C SER A 123 -4.81 -0.52 3.20
N PRO A 124 -5.50 0.63 3.07
CA PRO A 124 -6.83 0.64 2.51
C PRO A 124 -6.80 0.23 1.04
N PHE A 125 -7.78 -0.57 0.65
CA PHE A 125 -7.96 -0.95 -0.74
C PHE A 125 -8.47 0.22 -1.59
N ARG A 126 -8.08 0.23 -2.86
CA ARG A 126 -8.26 1.38 -3.77
C ARG A 126 -9.29 1.13 -4.86
N ASN A 127 -9.41 -0.11 -5.31
CA ASN A 127 -10.27 -0.45 -6.43
C ASN A 127 -11.66 -0.80 -5.93
N CYS A 128 -12.67 -0.20 -6.54
CA CYS A 128 -14.07 -0.52 -6.27
C CYS A 128 -14.46 -1.79 -7.00
N MET A 129 -15.31 -2.60 -6.37
CA MET A 129 -15.95 -3.71 -7.05
C MET A 129 -17.27 -3.28 -7.69
N PRO A 130 -17.68 -3.95 -8.79
CA PRO A 130 -19.04 -3.83 -9.31
C PRO A 130 -20.05 -4.13 -8.20
N SER A 131 -21.10 -3.30 -8.09
CA SER A 131 -22.09 -3.38 -7.02
C SER A 131 -22.90 -4.68 -7.12
N THR A 132 -22.85 -5.52 -6.08
CA THR A 132 -23.70 -6.71 -5.93
C THR A 132 -24.88 -6.48 -4.98
N GLY A 133 -25.40 -5.24 -4.93
CA GLY A 133 -26.56 -4.88 -4.10
C GLY A 133 -26.27 -4.71 -2.61
N GLY A 134 -24.99 -4.75 -2.19
CA GLY A 134 -24.52 -4.49 -0.83
C GLY A 134 -23.75 -3.16 -0.70
N PRO A 135 -23.20 -2.85 0.50
CA PRO A 135 -22.34 -1.67 0.66
C PRO A 135 -21.15 -1.76 -0.31
N PRO A 136 -20.71 -0.62 -0.89
CA PRO A 136 -19.62 -0.61 -1.86
C PRO A 136 -18.36 -1.22 -1.25
N ARG A 137 -17.91 -2.34 -1.84
CA ARG A 137 -16.72 -3.05 -1.39
C ARG A 137 -15.53 -2.71 -2.28
N ARG A 138 -14.35 -2.79 -1.68
CA ARG A 138 -13.09 -2.62 -2.39
C ARG A 138 -12.27 -3.90 -2.34
N TRP A 139 -11.43 -4.06 -3.36
CA TRP A 139 -10.48 -5.16 -3.46
C TRP A 139 -9.05 -4.64 -3.63
N PRO A 140 -8.05 -5.39 -3.13
CA PRO A 140 -6.65 -5.04 -3.29
C PRO A 140 -6.28 -4.91 -4.76
N THR A 141 -5.48 -3.89 -5.11
CA THR A 141 -5.03 -3.66 -6.49
C THR A 141 -4.27 -4.85 -7.09
N GLU A 142 -3.58 -5.63 -6.26
CA GLU A 142 -2.82 -6.78 -6.70
C GLU A 142 -3.68 -7.89 -7.34
N ILE A 143 -4.93 -8.07 -6.89
CA ILE A 143 -5.83 -9.08 -7.47
C ILE A 143 -6.13 -8.79 -8.96
N PRO A 144 -6.74 -7.63 -9.34
CA PRO A 144 -6.99 -7.33 -10.74
C PRO A 144 -5.70 -7.26 -11.55
N ALA A 145 -4.62 -6.70 -10.99
CA ALA A 145 -3.34 -6.66 -11.69
C ALA A 145 -2.82 -8.08 -12.01
N SER A 146 -2.94 -9.02 -11.07
CA SER A 146 -2.50 -10.41 -11.28
C SER A 146 -3.38 -11.15 -12.28
N LEU A 147 -4.69 -10.90 -12.28
CA LEU A 147 -5.63 -11.47 -13.25
C LEU A 147 -5.36 -10.97 -14.67
N VAL A 148 -5.12 -9.67 -14.85
CA VAL A 148 -4.85 -9.08 -16.16
C VAL A 148 -3.48 -9.53 -16.68
N MET A 149 -2.43 -9.48 -15.84
CA MET A 149 -1.07 -9.79 -16.26
C MET A 149 -0.75 -11.28 -16.33
N GLY A 150 -1.23 -12.09 -15.38
CA GLY A 150 -0.92 -13.53 -15.30
C GLY A 150 -2.06 -14.44 -15.73
N GLY A 151 -3.27 -13.90 -15.92
CA GLY A 151 -4.45 -14.69 -16.22
C GLY A 151 -4.89 -15.57 -15.04
N ARG A 152 -5.91 -16.39 -15.32
CA ARG A 152 -6.42 -17.40 -14.39
C ARG A 152 -6.09 -18.81 -14.89
N GLU A 153 -5.53 -19.64 -14.01
CA GLU A 153 -5.19 -21.04 -14.29
C GLU A 153 -6.43 -21.79 -14.82
N GLY A 154 -6.28 -22.54 -15.92
CA GLY A 154 -7.37 -23.27 -16.57
C GLY A 154 -8.22 -22.46 -17.56
N SER A 155 -8.01 -21.15 -17.69
CA SER A 155 -8.71 -20.33 -18.71
C SER A 155 -8.05 -20.42 -20.10
N SER A 156 -6.86 -20.99 -20.17
CA SER A 156 -6.05 -21.17 -21.39
C SER A 156 -6.24 -22.53 -22.08
N SER A 157 -7.05 -23.45 -21.52
CA SER A 157 -7.17 -24.82 -22.03
C SER A 157 -8.50 -25.15 -22.71
N SER A 158 -9.45 -24.22 -22.84
CA SER A 158 -10.79 -24.52 -23.37
C SER A 158 -11.33 -23.58 -24.45
N SER A 159 -10.51 -22.74 -25.07
CA SER A 159 -10.92 -22.11 -26.35
C SER A 159 -9.72 -21.88 -27.25
N SER A 160 -9.90 -22.34 -28.48
CA SER A 160 -9.16 -22.06 -29.72
C SER A 160 -8.85 -20.57 -29.92
N SER A 161 -7.95 -20.03 -29.11
CA SER A 161 -7.35 -18.72 -29.35
C SER A 161 -6.10 -18.95 -30.20
N PRO A 162 -5.83 -18.12 -31.23
CA PRO A 162 -4.65 -18.28 -32.07
C PRO A 162 -3.37 -18.24 -31.23
N PRO A 163 -2.28 -18.90 -31.67
CA PRO A 163 -0.98 -18.77 -31.02
C PRO A 163 -0.53 -17.30 -31.12
N GLY A 164 -0.69 -16.52 -30.05
CA GLY A 164 -0.37 -15.09 -30.07
C GLY A 164 -1.06 -14.21 -29.03
N ASP A 165 -2.02 -14.72 -28.25
CA ASP A 165 -2.69 -13.93 -27.20
C ASP A 165 -1.76 -13.70 -26.00
N ASP A 166 -0.99 -12.61 -26.11
CA ASP A 166 -0.11 -11.98 -25.13
C ASP A 166 1.02 -12.87 -24.55
N PRO A 167 2.18 -12.97 -25.24
CA PRO A 167 3.34 -13.74 -24.78
C PRO A 167 3.87 -13.29 -23.41
N ASN A 168 3.45 -12.11 -22.94
CA ASN A 168 3.86 -11.62 -21.62
C ASN A 168 3.14 -12.35 -20.48
N LYS A 169 1.97 -12.95 -20.70
CA LYS A 169 1.23 -13.64 -19.62
C LYS A 169 1.99 -14.84 -19.06
N GLU A 170 2.79 -15.52 -19.88
CA GLU A 170 3.66 -16.63 -19.46
C GLU A 170 4.82 -16.18 -18.55
N MET A 171 5.15 -14.88 -18.52
CA MET A 171 6.19 -14.32 -17.66
C MET A 171 5.67 -14.02 -16.24
N PHE A 172 4.36 -14.04 -16.04
CA PHE A 172 3.72 -13.76 -14.75
C PHE A 172 3.19 -15.03 -14.10
N VAL A 173 3.07 -15.00 -12.77
CA VAL A 173 2.50 -16.12 -12.01
C VAL A 173 0.98 -16.11 -12.19
N PRO A 174 0.37 -17.19 -12.69
CA PRO A 174 -1.07 -17.23 -12.91
C PRO A 174 -1.83 -17.29 -11.59
N VAL A 175 -3.06 -16.78 -11.60
CA VAL A 175 -3.97 -16.84 -10.45
C VAL A 175 -4.73 -18.18 -10.47
N LYS A 176 -4.67 -18.94 -9.39
CA LYS A 176 -5.49 -20.16 -9.22
C LYS A 176 -6.92 -19.79 -8.83
N ASP A 177 -7.04 -18.98 -7.79
CA ASP A 177 -8.31 -18.56 -7.23
C ASP A 177 -8.17 -17.23 -6.48
N TYR A 178 -9.29 -16.54 -6.30
CA TYR A 178 -9.39 -15.33 -5.48
C TYR A 178 -10.80 -15.23 -4.90
N PHE A 179 -10.88 -14.93 -3.61
CA PHE A 179 -12.17 -14.98 -2.90
C PHE A 179 -12.17 -14.20 -1.59
N LEU A 180 -13.37 -13.91 -1.11
CA LEU A 180 -13.62 -13.38 0.22
C LEU A 180 -14.02 -14.53 1.17
N ALA A 181 -13.26 -14.72 2.25
CA ALA A 181 -13.60 -15.70 3.27
C ALA A 181 -13.28 -15.17 4.67
N ALA A 182 -14.11 -15.54 5.65
CA ALA A 182 -13.86 -15.25 7.05
C ALA A 182 -12.96 -16.34 7.67
N ALA A 183 -12.03 -15.94 8.54
CA ALA A 183 -11.24 -16.90 9.31
C ALA A 183 -12.03 -17.52 10.47
N ASP A 184 -12.96 -16.73 10.99
CA ASP A 184 -13.84 -17.02 12.12
C ASP A 184 -15.20 -16.41 11.77
N PRO A 185 -16.34 -17.07 12.04
CA PRO A 185 -17.67 -16.50 11.85
C PRO A 185 -17.87 -15.10 12.47
N LEU A 186 -17.10 -14.77 13.50
CA LEU A 186 -17.16 -13.48 14.19
C LEU A 186 -16.29 -12.39 13.53
N GLN A 187 -15.42 -12.76 12.58
CA GLN A 187 -14.54 -11.82 11.91
C GLN A 187 -15.08 -11.44 10.52
N PRO A 188 -14.85 -10.19 10.07
CA PRO A 188 -15.19 -9.80 8.71
C PRO A 188 -14.40 -10.64 7.70
N PRO A 189 -15.00 -10.96 6.53
CA PRO A 189 -14.30 -11.70 5.49
C PRO A 189 -13.11 -10.90 4.96
N LYS A 190 -11.99 -11.59 4.74
CA LYS A 190 -10.77 -11.02 4.17
C LYS A 190 -10.56 -11.52 2.74
N TRP A 191 -9.87 -10.72 1.94
CA TRP A 191 -9.47 -11.12 0.59
C TRP A 191 -8.37 -12.17 0.63
N HIS A 192 -8.52 -13.17 -0.21
CA HIS A 192 -7.54 -14.22 -0.44
C HIS A 192 -7.17 -14.22 -1.92
N LEU A 193 -5.86 -14.25 -2.21
CA LEU A 193 -5.32 -14.49 -3.54
C LEU A 193 -4.51 -15.78 -3.49
N VAL A 194 -4.82 -16.71 -4.40
CA VAL A 194 -4.17 -18.02 -4.49
C VAL A 194 -3.38 -18.13 -5.78
N THR A 195 -2.11 -18.48 -5.66
CA THR A 195 -1.19 -18.69 -6.79
C THR A 195 -0.41 -19.99 -6.63
N PRO A 196 0.19 -20.54 -7.69
CA PRO A 196 1.13 -21.66 -7.58
C PRO A 196 2.35 -21.30 -6.71
N PHE A 197 2.86 -22.28 -5.96
CA PHE A 197 4.12 -22.14 -5.24
C PHE A 197 5.33 -22.41 -6.15
N LEU A 198 6.14 -21.37 -6.37
CA LEU A 198 7.39 -21.49 -7.12
C LEU A 198 8.53 -22.02 -6.24
N LYS A 199 8.82 -23.32 -6.39
CA LYS A 199 9.86 -24.03 -5.62
C LYS A 199 11.27 -23.46 -5.82
N SER A 200 11.51 -22.76 -6.93
CA SER A 200 12.79 -22.11 -7.26
C SER A 200 13.18 -20.99 -6.28
N GLY A 201 12.24 -20.49 -5.49
CA GLY A 201 12.49 -19.47 -4.46
C GLY A 201 12.65 -18.07 -5.01
N THR A 202 13.37 -17.21 -4.28
CA THR A 202 13.53 -15.78 -4.62
C THR A 202 14.83 -15.50 -5.38
N LEU A 203 14.87 -14.38 -6.11
CA LEU A 203 16.10 -13.88 -6.75
C LEU A 203 17.24 -13.70 -5.73
N LYS A 204 16.93 -13.38 -4.46
CA LYS A 204 17.92 -13.32 -3.38
C LYS A 204 18.56 -14.67 -3.11
N ASN A 205 17.78 -15.75 -3.11
CA ASN A 205 18.30 -17.10 -2.92
C ASN A 205 19.13 -17.54 -4.12
N LEU A 206 18.68 -17.21 -5.34
CA LEU A 206 19.45 -17.45 -6.55
C LEU A 206 20.77 -16.68 -6.55
N ALA A 207 20.74 -15.38 -6.27
CA ALA A 207 21.93 -14.54 -6.18
C ALA A 207 22.91 -15.07 -5.12
N LYS A 208 22.44 -15.49 -3.94
CA LYS A 208 23.30 -16.12 -2.91
C LYS A 208 23.99 -17.38 -3.43
N LYS A 209 23.25 -18.26 -4.14
CA LYS A 209 23.83 -19.47 -4.75
C LYS A 209 24.88 -19.10 -5.81
N LEU A 210 24.57 -18.14 -6.68
CA LEU A 210 25.51 -17.66 -7.71
C LEU A 210 26.73 -16.98 -7.08
N HIS A 211 26.57 -16.20 -6.02
CA HIS A 211 27.68 -15.58 -5.29
C HIS A 211 28.60 -16.61 -4.64
N ALA A 212 28.03 -17.69 -4.07
CA ALA A 212 28.81 -18.79 -3.53
C ALA A 212 29.61 -19.53 -4.61
N VAL A 213 29.13 -19.53 -5.86
CA VAL A 213 29.78 -20.19 -7.01
C VAL A 213 30.79 -19.28 -7.72
N PHE A 214 30.50 -17.98 -7.87
CA PHE A 214 31.26 -17.07 -8.73
C PHE A 214 32.04 -15.98 -7.98
N GLY A 215 31.99 -15.93 -6.64
CA GLY A 215 32.86 -15.06 -5.82
C GLY A 215 32.63 -13.55 -5.98
N TRP A 216 31.64 -13.10 -6.75
CA TRP A 216 31.39 -11.67 -6.94
C TRP A 216 30.92 -10.99 -5.65
N ARG A 217 31.55 -9.89 -5.26
CA ARG A 217 31.25 -9.17 -4.01
C ARG A 217 30.36 -7.94 -4.28
N TRP A 218 29.24 -7.88 -3.57
CA TRP A 218 28.60 -6.68 -3.01
C TRP A 218 27.69 -5.77 -3.86
N SER A 219 27.71 -5.78 -5.20
CA SER A 219 26.95 -4.74 -5.96
C SER A 219 25.42 -4.94 -6.00
N LEU A 220 24.94 -6.19 -6.08
CA LEU A 220 23.52 -6.49 -6.32
C LEU A 220 22.62 -6.33 -5.09
N ALA A 221 23.08 -6.74 -3.90
CA ALA A 221 22.29 -6.64 -2.67
C ALA A 221 21.97 -5.17 -2.31
N SER A 222 22.94 -4.27 -2.47
CA SER A 222 22.80 -2.84 -2.21
C SER A 222 21.96 -2.10 -3.27
N ALA A 223 21.80 -2.66 -4.47
CA ALA A 223 20.92 -2.13 -5.50
C ALA A 223 19.45 -2.48 -5.19
N VAL A 224 19.19 -3.73 -4.81
CA VAL A 224 17.85 -4.21 -4.43
C VAL A 224 17.35 -3.48 -3.19
N GLU A 225 18.19 -3.25 -2.18
CA GLU A 225 17.78 -2.53 -0.97
C GLU A 225 17.50 -1.04 -1.21
N ARG A 226 18.17 -0.42 -2.19
CA ARG A 226 17.90 0.97 -2.62
C ARG A 226 16.58 1.09 -3.37
N GLU A 227 16.23 0.13 -4.22
CA GLU A 227 14.95 0.13 -4.94
C GLU A 227 13.75 -0.20 -4.02
N LEU A 228 13.93 -1.03 -3.00
CA LEU A 228 12.86 -1.41 -2.07
C LEU A 228 12.51 -0.31 -1.04
N ARG A 229 13.17 0.86 -1.05
CA ARG A 229 12.98 1.96 -0.08
C ARG A 229 11.71 2.81 -0.32
N VAL A 230 10.66 2.20 -0.89
CA VAL A 230 9.36 2.83 -1.12
C VAL A 230 8.62 3.16 0.19
N GLY A 231 8.99 2.52 1.30
CA GLY A 231 8.33 2.70 2.61
C GLY A 231 8.59 4.03 3.32
N ALA A 232 9.81 4.61 3.20
CA ALA A 232 10.21 5.79 3.96
C ALA A 232 9.41 7.06 3.59
N LYS A 233 8.97 7.18 2.33
CA LYS A 233 8.20 8.33 1.84
C LYS A 233 6.76 8.35 2.33
N GLU A 234 6.19 7.19 2.65
CA GLU A 234 4.80 7.13 3.11
C GLU A 234 4.64 7.49 4.58
N GLY A 235 5.62 7.20 5.43
CA GLY A 235 5.62 7.66 6.82
C GLY A 235 5.53 9.18 6.90
N ALA A 236 6.35 9.88 6.11
CA ALA A 236 6.28 11.32 5.96
C ALA A 236 4.92 11.78 5.40
N GLY A 237 4.38 11.07 4.41
CA GLY A 237 3.05 11.34 3.85
C GLY A 237 1.92 11.24 4.87
N LYS A 238 1.92 10.20 5.72
CA LYS A 238 0.95 10.02 6.80
C LYS A 238 1.06 11.08 7.89
N PHE A 239 2.30 11.41 8.28
CA PHE A 239 2.58 12.41 9.31
C PHE A 239 2.20 13.82 8.85
N TRP A 240 2.80 14.31 7.76
CA TRP A 240 2.56 15.66 7.24
C TRP A 240 1.17 15.82 6.62
N GLY A 241 0.64 14.78 5.97
CA GLY A 241 -0.74 14.75 5.48
C GLY A 241 -1.80 14.62 6.57
N ALA A 242 -1.38 14.50 7.85
CA ALA A 242 -2.23 14.35 9.03
C ALA A 242 -3.29 13.23 8.89
N THR A 243 -2.92 12.09 8.30
CA THR A 243 -3.88 11.03 7.99
C THR A 243 -4.41 10.31 9.24
N TRP A 244 -3.71 10.42 10.37
CA TRP A 244 -4.17 9.91 11.66
C TRP A 244 -5.37 10.70 12.20
N LEU A 245 -5.50 11.97 11.83
CA LEU A 245 -6.60 12.86 12.24
C LEU A 245 -7.71 12.93 11.18
N LEU A 246 -7.30 13.08 9.91
CA LEU A 246 -8.22 13.37 8.80
C LEU A 246 -8.53 12.14 7.93
N GLY A 247 -8.07 10.96 8.34
CA GLY A 247 -8.11 9.74 7.55
C GLY A 247 -7.19 9.77 6.33
N ILE A 248 -7.06 8.60 5.68
CA ILE A 248 -6.41 8.50 4.38
C ILE A 248 -7.42 8.98 3.32
N PRO A 249 -7.05 9.91 2.43
CA PRO A 249 -7.94 10.39 1.38
C PRO A 249 -8.12 9.30 0.31
N VAL A 250 -9.12 8.44 0.49
CA VAL A 250 -9.50 7.42 -0.51
C VAL A 250 -10.77 7.86 -1.21
N GLY A 251 -10.79 7.84 -2.54
CA GLY A 251 -11.96 8.24 -3.33
C GLY A 251 -13.16 7.33 -3.06
N ALA A 252 -14.33 7.90 -2.81
CA ALA A 252 -15.55 7.11 -2.59
C ALA A 252 -15.82 6.19 -3.80
N CYS A 253 -16.22 4.95 -3.54
CA CYS A 253 -16.77 4.12 -4.60
C CYS A 253 -18.14 4.67 -4.97
N ARG A 254 -18.31 5.06 -6.23
CA ARG A 254 -19.63 5.38 -6.75
C ARG A 254 -20.39 4.06 -6.88
N ALA A 255 -21.60 4.01 -6.32
CA ALA A 255 -22.56 3.01 -6.77
C ALA A 255 -22.81 3.30 -8.26
N ALA A 256 -22.54 2.32 -9.11
CA ALA A 256 -22.97 2.37 -10.50
C ALA A 256 -24.49 2.28 -10.57
#